data_AF-A0AAU9CN28-F1
#
_entry.id   AF-A0AAU9CN28-F1
#
_cell.length_a   1.000
_cell.length_b   1.000
_cell.length_c   1.000
_cell.angle_alpha   90.00
_cell.angle_beta   90.00
_cell.angle_gamma   90.00
#
_symmetry.space_group_name_H-M   'P 1'
#
loop_
_entity.id
_entity.type
_entity.pdbx_description
1 polymer ?
#
loop_
_entity_poly.entity_id
_entity_poly.type
_entity_poly.pdbx_seq_one_letter_code
_entity_poly.pdbx_strand_id
1 'polypeptide(L)'
;MKKAIYIPLLALIGFMACCSEKNNSETKEQASKTSVITATTETKTAVYPVDSLPSNFEKLVGQDIFFKGNVQHVCKHSGKKAFLVGENPKTKVRVMAKGKIKAFGGDLIGEELVVKGTVKEMRIDEAYLARWEAQLEKAKSKQTKKRKEALKKADEASCDSGNSPIDKIRAEIKANGKGYKSVYYIDGLEYTVSDDQ
;
A
#
# COMPACT_ATOMS: atom_id res chain seq x y z
N MET A 1 -52.20 6.31 14.21
CA MET A 1 -53.37 5.57 14.74
C MET A 1 -53.36 4.22 14.04
N LYS A 2 -53.28 3.03 14.64
CA LYS A 2 -53.61 2.54 15.97
C LYS A 2 -52.60 1.43 16.32
N LYS A 3 -52.20 1.36 17.59
CA LYS A 3 -51.37 0.31 18.17
C LYS A 3 -52.21 -0.97 18.27
N ALA A 4 -51.62 -2.13 18.02
CA ALA A 4 -52.20 -3.41 18.40
C ALA A 4 -51.10 -4.29 19.00
N ILE A 5 -50.93 -4.14 20.31
CA ILE A 5 -50.29 -5.08 21.21
C ILE A 5 -51.38 -6.05 21.63
N TYR A 6 -51.19 -7.37 21.47
CA TYR A 6 -51.94 -8.38 22.21
C TYR A 6 -51.13 -9.70 22.30
N ILE A 7 -50.69 -10.01 23.51
CA ILE A 7 -50.31 -11.34 24.01
C ILE A 7 -51.25 -11.60 25.20
N PRO A 8 -51.93 -12.74 25.22
CA PRO A 8 -51.84 -13.66 26.38
C PRO A 8 -51.88 -15.13 25.89
N LEU A 9 -51.65 -16.21 26.64
CA LEU A 9 -51.15 -16.53 27.98
C LEU A 9 -51.28 -18.09 28.02
N LEU A 10 -50.26 -18.78 28.53
CA LEU A 10 -50.25 -20.14 29.11
C LEU A 10 -50.92 -21.33 28.36
N ALA A 11 -50.09 -22.35 28.08
CA ALA A 11 -50.40 -23.72 28.47
C ALA A 11 -49.11 -24.44 28.90
N LEU A 12 -49.12 -24.86 30.17
CA LEU A 12 -48.11 -25.66 30.87
C LEU A 12 -48.37 -27.16 30.63
N ILE A 13 -47.39 -28.00 31.03
CA ILE A 13 -47.39 -29.49 31.13
C ILE A 13 -46.72 -30.16 29.90
N GLY A 14 -45.68 -31.00 30.01
CA GLY A 14 -45.20 -31.76 31.16
C GLY A 14 -43.74 -32.21 31.06
N PHE A 15 -43.29 -32.71 32.20
CA PHE A 15 -41.94 -32.93 32.68
C PHE A 15 -41.65 -34.44 32.64
N MET A 16 -40.54 -34.90 32.03
CA MET A 16 -39.89 -36.14 32.47
C MET A 16 -38.47 -36.32 31.91
N ALA A 17 -37.51 -36.47 32.83
CA ALA A 17 -36.22 -37.17 32.75
C ALA A 17 -35.20 -36.67 31.70
N CYS A 18 -33.92 -36.38 32.00
CA CYS A 18 -33.01 -36.87 33.03
C CYS A 18 -31.83 -35.88 33.20
N CYS A 19 -31.25 -35.82 34.40
CA CYS A 19 -30.10 -34.98 34.77
C CYS A 19 -28.74 -35.49 34.22
N SER A 20 -27.74 -34.60 34.35
CA SER A 20 -26.26 -34.70 34.14
C SER A 20 -25.78 -34.05 32.83
N GLU A 21 -24.87 -33.06 32.79
CA GLU A 21 -24.01 -32.43 33.79
C GLU A 21 -23.68 -30.97 33.34
N LYS A 22 -23.25 -30.13 34.29
CA LYS A 22 -23.08 -28.67 34.21
C LYS A 22 -21.88 -28.20 33.36
N ASN A 23 -22.10 -27.16 32.53
CA ASN A 23 -21.31 -25.91 32.60
C ASN A 23 -21.92 -24.75 31.78
N ASN A 24 -22.18 -23.67 32.53
CA ASN A 24 -22.66 -22.35 32.14
C ASN A 24 -21.50 -21.49 31.56
N SER A 25 -21.74 -20.76 30.46
CA SER A 25 -21.40 -19.32 30.32
C SER A 25 -21.67 -18.84 28.89
N GLU A 26 -22.80 -18.15 28.75
CA GLU A 26 -23.04 -16.90 28.00
C GLU A 26 -22.26 -16.58 26.72
N THR A 27 -23.04 -16.40 25.66
CA THR A 27 -22.77 -15.72 24.39
C THR A 27 -22.26 -14.29 24.57
N LYS A 28 -21.18 -13.96 23.86
CA LYS A 28 -20.98 -12.63 23.25
C LYS A 28 -20.41 -12.80 21.84
N GLU A 29 -21.18 -12.37 20.85
CA GLU A 29 -20.72 -12.07 19.49
C GLU A 29 -19.71 -10.91 19.51
N GLN A 30 -18.57 -11.05 18.82
CA GLN A 30 -18.15 -10.08 17.80
C GLN A 30 -16.90 -10.54 17.01
N ALA A 31 -17.09 -10.54 15.68
CA ALA A 31 -16.14 -10.11 14.64
C ALA A 31 -14.87 -10.94 14.33
N SER A 32 -15.06 -11.89 13.41
CA SER A 32 -14.31 -12.01 12.14
C SER A 32 -12.76 -12.01 12.19
N LYS A 33 -12.19 -13.18 12.50
CA LYS A 33 -10.90 -13.63 11.92
C LYS A 33 -11.21 -14.76 10.93
N THR A 34 -11.80 -14.40 9.79
CA THR A 34 -12.00 -15.33 8.68
C THR A 34 -10.70 -15.44 7.90
N SER A 35 -9.89 -16.41 8.30
CA SER A 35 -8.93 -17.06 7.42
C SER A 35 -9.73 -17.92 6.43
N VAL A 36 -9.68 -17.59 5.15
CA VAL A 36 -10.09 -18.51 4.08
C VAL A 36 -8.93 -18.65 3.11
N ILE A 37 -8.30 -19.80 3.26
CA ILE A 37 -7.35 -20.42 2.35
C ILE A 37 -8.14 -20.84 1.11
N THR A 38 -7.65 -20.51 -0.09
CA THR A 38 -7.99 -21.27 -1.29
C THR A 38 -6.72 -21.96 -1.75
N ALA A 39 -6.61 -23.24 -1.40
CA ALA A 39 -5.56 -24.13 -1.84
C ALA A 39 -5.60 -24.22 -3.37
N THR A 40 -4.52 -23.80 -4.02
CA THR A 40 -4.28 -24.01 -5.44
C THR A 40 -2.86 -24.57 -5.57
N THR A 41 -2.79 -25.81 -6.04
CA THR A 41 -1.69 -26.51 -6.71
C THR A 41 -0.27 -25.96 -6.46
N GLU A 42 0.52 -26.72 -5.70
CA GLU A 42 1.92 -26.45 -5.39
C GLU A 42 2.82 -26.55 -6.64
N THR A 43 2.86 -25.50 -7.45
CA THR A 43 4.13 -25.05 -8.01
C THR A 43 4.83 -24.25 -6.91
N LYS A 44 6.00 -24.73 -6.44
CA LYS A 44 6.88 -24.01 -5.51
C LYS A 44 7.17 -22.63 -6.09
N THR A 45 6.33 -21.65 -5.73
CA THR A 45 6.41 -20.31 -6.27
C THR A 45 7.51 -19.60 -5.52
N ALA A 46 8.55 -19.18 -6.25
CA ALA A 46 9.69 -18.50 -5.65
C ALA A 46 9.23 -17.21 -4.96
N VAL A 47 9.63 -17.04 -3.70
CA VAL A 47 9.42 -15.81 -2.94
C VAL A 47 10.69 -14.97 -3.03
N TYR A 48 10.61 -13.82 -3.68
CA TYR A 48 11.76 -12.92 -3.84
C TYR A 48 12.01 -12.11 -2.57
N PRO A 49 13.23 -12.06 -2.01
CA PRO A 49 13.55 -11.04 -1.01
C PRO A 49 13.56 -9.65 -1.67
N VAL A 50 13.15 -8.61 -0.94
CA VAL A 50 13.13 -7.22 -1.45
C VAL A 50 14.46 -6.81 -2.09
N ASP A 51 15.59 -7.24 -1.51
CA ASP A 51 16.93 -6.89 -1.99
C ASP A 51 17.28 -7.47 -3.36
N SER A 52 16.60 -8.54 -3.78
CA SER A 52 16.78 -9.13 -5.11
C SER A 52 15.97 -8.45 -6.20
N LEU A 53 14.91 -7.72 -5.85
CA LEU A 53 13.96 -7.17 -6.81
C LEU A 53 14.58 -6.11 -7.76
N PRO A 54 15.46 -5.19 -7.33
CA PRO A 54 16.05 -4.19 -8.22
C PRO A 54 16.71 -4.76 -9.47
N SER A 55 17.41 -5.89 -9.33
CA SER A 55 18.10 -6.56 -10.43
C SER A 55 17.16 -7.38 -11.33
N ASN A 56 15.93 -7.63 -10.88
CA ASN A 56 14.97 -8.50 -11.56
C ASN A 56 13.75 -7.73 -12.12
N PHE A 57 13.51 -6.48 -11.69
CA PHE A 57 12.30 -5.74 -12.06
C PHE A 57 12.05 -5.67 -13.56
N GLU A 58 13.08 -5.38 -14.37
CA GLU A 58 12.93 -5.26 -15.83
C GLU A 58 12.40 -6.55 -16.47
N LYS A 59 12.76 -7.72 -15.92
CA LYS A 59 12.30 -9.04 -16.40
C LYS A 59 10.91 -9.41 -15.88
N LEU A 60 10.52 -8.86 -14.73
CA LEU A 60 9.30 -9.21 -14.01
C LEU A 60 8.13 -8.27 -14.32
N VAL A 61 8.33 -7.19 -15.08
CA VAL A 61 7.26 -6.23 -15.41
C VAL A 61 6.03 -6.94 -15.98
N GLY A 62 4.87 -6.66 -15.39
CA GLY A 62 3.59 -7.25 -15.78
C GLY A 62 3.31 -8.63 -15.18
N GLN A 63 4.27 -9.24 -14.48
CA GLN A 63 4.10 -10.54 -13.85
C GLN A 63 3.65 -10.40 -12.39
N ASP A 64 2.86 -11.38 -11.95
CA ASP A 64 2.54 -11.59 -10.55
C ASP A 64 3.67 -12.35 -9.88
N ILE A 65 4.21 -11.79 -8.81
CA ILE A 65 5.27 -12.40 -8.01
C ILE A 65 4.87 -12.46 -6.55
N PHE A 66 5.52 -13.35 -5.80
CA PHE A 66 5.54 -13.32 -4.35
C PHE A 66 6.87 -12.74 -3.91
N PHE A 67 6.85 -11.80 -2.98
CA PHE A 67 8.06 -11.24 -2.41
C PHE A 67 7.90 -10.97 -0.92
N LYS A 68 9.04 -10.95 -0.21
CA LYS A 68 9.08 -10.83 1.25
C LYS A 68 9.92 -9.63 1.68
N GLY A 69 9.43 -8.89 2.66
CA GLY A 69 10.18 -7.80 3.30
C GLY A 69 9.42 -7.10 4.43
N ASN A 70 10.13 -6.25 5.16
CA ASN A 70 9.65 -5.59 6.37
C ASN A 70 9.02 -4.24 6.02
N VAL A 71 7.86 -3.94 6.59
CA VAL A 71 7.16 -2.67 6.35
C VAL A 71 7.87 -1.56 7.11
N GLN A 72 8.49 -0.63 6.37
CA GLN A 72 9.15 0.55 6.94
C GLN A 72 8.18 1.74 7.07
N HIS A 73 7.26 1.89 6.14
CA HIS A 73 6.35 3.04 6.13
C HIS A 73 5.02 2.70 5.48
N VAL A 74 3.94 3.21 6.07
CA VAL A 74 2.60 3.22 5.50
C VAL A 74 2.10 4.66 5.43
N CYS A 75 1.60 5.08 4.27
CA CYS A 75 1.07 6.43 4.09
C CYS A 75 -0.15 6.67 4.99
N LYS A 76 0.03 7.49 6.03
CA LYS A 76 -0.97 7.79 7.07
C LYS A 76 -2.34 8.25 6.54
N HIS A 77 -2.36 9.01 5.44
CA HIS A 77 -3.60 9.60 4.92
C HIS A 77 -4.56 8.58 4.31
N SER A 78 -4.06 7.54 3.66
CA SER A 78 -4.91 6.66 2.85
C SER A 78 -4.61 5.17 3.01
N GLY A 79 -3.48 4.81 3.61
CA GLY A 79 -2.99 3.44 3.64
C GLY A 79 -2.79 2.83 2.26
N LYS A 80 -2.88 3.61 1.16
CA LYS A 80 -2.81 3.07 -0.21
C LYS A 80 -1.39 2.78 -0.67
N LYS A 81 -0.39 3.16 0.12
CA LYS A 81 1.03 3.00 -0.18
C LYS A 81 1.74 2.46 1.05
N ALA A 82 2.46 1.37 0.88
CA ALA A 82 3.43 0.86 1.83
C ALA A 82 4.82 0.85 1.18
N PHE A 83 5.86 0.95 2.00
CA PHE A 83 7.24 0.76 1.58
C PHE A 83 7.83 -0.40 2.37
N LEU A 84 8.23 -1.44 1.65
CA LEU A 84 8.87 -2.61 2.23
C LEU A 84 10.38 -2.53 1.97
N VAL A 85 11.15 -3.01 2.94
CA VAL A 85 12.61 -3.10 2.88
C VAL A 85 13.07 -4.53 3.11
N GLY A 86 14.24 -4.87 2.57
CA GLY A 86 14.91 -6.13 2.87
C GLY A 86 15.87 -5.97 4.05
N GLU A 87 16.92 -6.79 4.05
CA GLU A 87 18.04 -6.68 4.99
C GLU A 87 18.82 -5.38 4.76
N ASN A 88 18.93 -4.92 3.51
CA ASN A 88 19.50 -3.63 3.21
C ASN A 88 18.43 -2.53 3.31
N PRO A 89 18.46 -1.64 4.32
CA PRO A 89 17.43 -0.61 4.52
C PRO A 89 17.44 0.48 3.44
N LYS A 90 18.45 0.49 2.57
CA LYS A 90 18.53 1.39 1.40
C LYS A 90 17.68 0.88 0.24
N THR A 91 17.43 -0.43 0.13
CA THR A 91 16.55 -0.99 -0.88
C THR A 91 15.11 -0.88 -0.40
N LYS A 92 14.32 -0.03 -1.05
CA LYS A 92 12.91 0.18 -0.71
C LYS A 92 12.04 -0.12 -1.90
N VAL A 93 11.00 -0.92 -1.68
CA VAL A 93 10.02 -1.26 -2.70
C VAL A 93 8.67 -0.64 -2.33
N ARG A 94 8.13 0.14 -3.26
CA ARG A 94 6.80 0.75 -3.11
C ARG A 94 5.74 -0.28 -3.47
N VAL A 95 4.79 -0.49 -2.57
CA VAL A 95 3.63 -1.36 -2.76
C VAL A 95 2.35 -0.52 -2.72
N MET A 96 1.53 -0.63 -3.75
CA MET A 96 0.22 0.01 -3.84
C MET A 96 -0.86 -0.95 -3.37
N ALA A 97 -1.82 -0.48 -2.57
CA ALA A 97 -2.97 -1.29 -2.16
C ALA A 97 -3.93 -1.48 -3.35
N LYS A 98 -3.99 -2.71 -3.88
CA LYS A 98 -4.83 -3.15 -4.99
C LYS A 98 -5.43 -4.52 -4.68
N GLY A 99 -6.24 -5.07 -5.59
CA GLY A 99 -6.85 -6.39 -5.41
C GLY A 99 -7.64 -6.49 -4.10
N LYS A 100 -7.30 -7.48 -3.28
CA LYS A 100 -7.90 -7.72 -1.96
C LYS A 100 -7.37 -6.75 -0.89
N ILE A 101 -6.23 -6.10 -1.11
CA ILE A 101 -5.68 -5.10 -0.21
C ILE A 101 -6.47 -3.80 -0.35
N LYS A 102 -7.38 -3.55 0.60
CA LYS A 102 -8.12 -2.28 0.64
C LYS A 102 -7.24 -1.12 1.09
N ALA A 103 -6.46 -1.30 2.14
CA ALA A 103 -5.48 -0.35 2.64
C ALA A 103 -4.50 -1.11 3.54
N PHE A 104 -3.27 -0.61 3.66
CA PHE A 104 -2.31 -1.04 4.66
C PHE A 104 -2.60 -0.32 5.98
N GLY A 105 -2.64 -1.07 7.08
CA GLY A 105 -2.75 -0.54 8.43
C GLY A 105 -1.42 0.00 8.94
N GLY A 106 -1.46 0.95 9.89
CA GLY A 106 -0.25 1.51 10.51
C GLY A 106 0.41 0.56 11.50
N ASP A 107 -0.36 -0.39 12.03
CA ASP A 107 0.06 -1.54 12.83
C ASP A 107 0.98 -2.51 12.08
N LEU A 108 0.97 -2.48 10.74
CA LEU A 108 1.89 -3.29 9.93
C LEU A 108 3.33 -2.78 9.98
N ILE A 109 3.61 -1.57 10.46
CA ILE A 109 4.97 -1.02 10.49
C ILE A 109 5.83 -1.85 11.46
N GLY A 110 6.93 -2.40 10.95
CA GLY A 110 7.80 -3.32 11.68
C GLY A 110 7.55 -4.79 11.36
N GLU A 111 6.36 -5.13 10.87
CA GLU A 111 6.00 -6.49 10.48
C GLU A 111 6.70 -6.90 9.17
N GLU A 112 7.05 -8.18 9.06
CA GLU A 112 7.47 -8.79 7.80
C GLU A 112 6.24 -9.33 7.05
N LEU A 113 6.11 -8.96 5.77
CA LEU A 113 5.02 -9.42 4.92
C LEU A 113 5.54 -10.29 3.79
N VAL A 114 4.78 -11.35 3.48
CA VAL A 114 4.84 -12.02 2.18
C VAL A 114 3.71 -11.46 1.34
N VAL A 115 4.04 -10.75 0.27
CA VAL A 115 3.09 -10.04 -0.58
C VAL A 115 3.05 -10.71 -1.95
N LYS A 116 1.84 -11.01 -2.42
CA LYS A 116 1.59 -11.29 -3.83
C LYS A 116 1.25 -9.98 -4.54
N GLY A 117 1.95 -9.66 -5.62
CA GLY A 117 1.66 -8.44 -6.37
C GLY A 117 2.20 -8.43 -7.79
N THR A 118 1.63 -7.55 -8.61
CA THR A 118 2.02 -7.37 -10.00
C THR A 118 3.11 -6.31 -10.10
N VAL A 119 4.24 -6.62 -10.74
CA VAL A 119 5.30 -5.63 -10.97
C VAL A 119 4.86 -4.62 -12.04
N LYS A 120 4.99 -3.34 -11.73
CA LYS A 120 4.66 -2.22 -12.62
C LYS A 120 5.89 -1.38 -12.91
N GLU A 121 5.99 -0.92 -14.15
CA GLU A 121 6.98 0.06 -14.59
C GLU A 121 6.28 1.38 -14.92
N MET A 122 6.85 2.49 -14.47
CA MET A 122 6.51 3.83 -14.94
C MET A 122 7.75 4.43 -15.57
N ARG A 123 7.68 4.74 -16.87
CA ARG A 123 8.77 5.38 -17.60
C ARG A 123 8.66 6.90 -17.51
N ILE A 124 9.76 7.53 -17.17
CA ILE A 124 9.92 8.98 -17.14
C ILE A 124 10.80 9.36 -18.33
N ASP A 125 10.20 9.92 -19.37
CA ASP A 125 10.84 10.39 -20.59
C ASP A 125 10.83 11.93 -20.66
N GLU A 126 11.43 12.50 -21.71
CA GLU A 126 11.48 13.96 -21.89
C GLU A 126 10.07 14.57 -21.98
N ALA A 127 9.12 13.88 -22.61
CA ALA A 127 7.74 14.36 -22.71
C ALA A 127 7.02 14.41 -21.35
N TYR A 128 7.31 13.47 -20.45
CA TYR A 128 6.86 13.51 -19.06
C TYR A 128 7.48 14.70 -18.32
N LEU A 129 8.80 14.89 -18.45
CA LEU A 129 9.51 15.98 -17.78
C LEU A 129 9.04 17.35 -18.24
N ALA A 130 8.88 17.57 -19.55
CA ALA A 130 8.36 18.82 -20.11
C ALA A 130 6.95 19.15 -19.59
N ARG A 131 6.08 18.13 -19.47
CA ARG A 131 4.74 18.31 -18.87
C ARG A 131 4.81 18.64 -17.38
N TRP A 132 5.78 18.08 -16.66
CA TRP A 132 5.99 18.40 -15.25
C TRP A 132 6.46 19.86 -15.08
N GLU A 133 7.43 20.30 -15.88
CA GLU A 133 7.88 21.70 -15.89
C GLU A 133 6.74 22.68 -16.19
N ALA A 134 5.95 22.41 -17.24
CA ALA A 134 4.81 23.24 -17.58
C ALA A 134 3.77 23.33 -16.44
N GLN A 135 3.60 22.25 -15.67
CA GLN A 135 2.73 22.26 -14.48
C GLN A 135 3.32 23.08 -13.34
N LEU A 136 4.63 23.02 -13.12
CA LEU A 136 5.32 23.85 -12.13
C LEU A 136 5.19 25.34 -12.48
N GLU A 137 5.37 25.73 -13.74
CA GLU A 137 5.21 27.12 -14.19
C GLU A 137 3.74 27.60 -14.09
N LYS A 138 2.79 26.73 -14.43
CA LYS A 138 1.35 27.01 -14.20
C LYS A 138 1.01 27.17 -12.71
N ALA A 139 1.64 26.38 -11.83
CA ALA A 139 1.44 26.50 -10.39
C ALA A 139 2.04 27.81 -9.85
N LYS A 140 3.27 28.16 -10.27
CA LYS A 140 3.93 29.43 -9.92
C LYS A 140 3.12 30.65 -10.36
N SER A 141 2.66 30.67 -11.62
CA SER A 141 1.88 31.79 -12.17
C SER A 141 0.50 31.96 -11.52
N LYS A 142 -0.14 30.87 -11.07
CA LYS A 142 -1.37 30.91 -10.26
C LYS A 142 -1.11 31.42 -8.84
N GLN A 143 0.06 31.12 -8.27
CA GLN A 143 0.47 31.63 -6.96
C GLN A 143 0.79 33.15 -7.01
N THR A 144 1.12 33.70 -8.19
CA THR A 144 1.33 35.14 -8.41
C THR A 144 0.05 35.99 -8.27
N LYS A 145 -1.17 35.42 -8.42
CA LYS A 145 -2.41 36.19 -8.20
C LYS A 145 -2.75 36.42 -6.71
N LYS A 146 -2.16 35.67 -5.77
CA LYS A 146 -2.32 35.86 -4.32
C LYS A 146 -1.04 36.33 -3.61
N ARG A 147 0.08 36.48 -4.33
CA ARG A 147 1.40 36.82 -3.80
C ARG A 147 2.04 38.01 -4.53
N LYS A 148 1.27 38.91 -5.14
CA LYS A 148 1.82 40.13 -5.75
C LYS A 148 1.99 41.30 -4.78
N GLU A 149 1.42 41.21 -3.57
CA GLU A 149 1.57 42.25 -2.53
C GLU A 149 2.67 41.93 -1.49
N ALA A 150 3.19 40.70 -1.44
CA ALA A 150 4.09 40.26 -0.36
C ALA A 150 5.56 40.00 -0.76
N LEU A 151 5.99 40.36 -1.97
CA LEU A 151 7.35 40.06 -2.44
C LEU A 151 8.04 41.27 -3.11
N LYS A 152 8.17 42.37 -2.36
CA LYS A 152 9.40 43.19 -2.41
C LYS A 152 10.21 42.75 -1.19
N LYS A 153 11.40 42.17 -1.41
CA LYS A 153 12.33 41.55 -0.44
C LYS A 153 12.16 40.03 -0.23
N ALA A 154 12.51 39.25 -1.25
CA ALA A 154 13.16 37.94 -1.10
C ALA A 154 13.67 37.50 -2.49
N ASP A 155 14.37 38.42 -3.15
CA ASP A 155 15.46 38.01 -4.02
C ASP A 155 16.66 37.84 -3.07
N GLU A 156 17.52 36.86 -3.28
CA GLU A 156 18.61 36.45 -2.36
C GLU A 156 18.21 35.47 -1.23
N ALA A 157 17.88 34.24 -1.58
CA ALA A 157 18.27 33.04 -0.81
C ALA A 157 17.81 31.77 -1.54
N SER A 158 18.58 31.36 -2.55
CA SER A 158 18.53 29.97 -3.03
C SER A 158 19.95 29.46 -3.25
N CYS A 159 20.71 29.35 -2.16
CA CYS A 159 21.67 28.25 -2.01
C CYS A 159 20.85 26.94 -2.09
N ASP A 160 21.22 25.86 -2.77
CA ASP A 160 22.51 25.19 -2.81
C ASP A 160 22.43 24.07 -3.89
N SER A 161 23.47 23.91 -4.71
CA SER A 161 23.60 23.03 -5.90
C SER A 161 22.71 23.36 -7.13
N GLY A 162 23.31 23.97 -8.16
CA GLY A 162 22.66 24.55 -9.34
C GLY A 162 22.08 23.59 -10.39
N ASN A 163 21.28 22.59 -10.01
CA ASN A 163 20.48 21.82 -10.97
C ASN A 163 19.12 21.41 -10.39
N SER A 164 18.03 21.69 -11.10
CA SER A 164 16.68 21.35 -10.63
C SER A 164 16.49 19.82 -10.51
N PRO A 165 15.51 19.32 -9.73
CA PRO A 165 15.20 17.89 -9.69
C PRO A 165 14.92 17.28 -11.06
N ILE A 166 14.39 18.06 -12.00
CA ILE A 166 14.09 17.64 -13.37
C ILE A 166 15.39 17.50 -14.17
N ASP A 167 16.34 18.42 -14.01
CA ASP A 167 17.64 18.35 -14.67
C ASP A 167 18.48 17.16 -14.20
N LYS A 168 18.37 16.80 -12.91
CA LYS A 168 18.99 15.56 -12.38
C LYS A 168 18.43 14.32 -13.08
N ILE A 169 17.11 14.25 -13.27
CA ILE A 169 16.48 13.12 -13.99
C ILE A 169 16.89 13.13 -15.47
N ARG A 170 16.96 14.28 -16.14
CA ARG A 170 17.47 14.36 -17.52
C ARG A 170 18.90 13.84 -17.63
N ALA A 171 19.77 14.20 -16.69
CA ALA A 171 21.15 13.71 -16.65
C ALA A 171 21.19 12.18 -16.52
N GLU A 172 20.34 11.60 -15.67
CA GLU A 172 20.21 10.14 -15.53
C GLU A 172 19.67 9.45 -16.80
N ILE A 173 18.69 10.06 -17.48
CA ILE A 173 18.17 9.56 -18.77
C ILE A 173 19.29 9.56 -19.82
N LYS A 174 20.09 10.63 -19.87
CA LYS A 174 21.24 10.71 -20.80
C LYS A 174 22.30 9.67 -20.45
N ALA A 175 22.61 9.50 -19.17
CA ALA A 175 23.62 8.55 -18.69
C ALA A 175 23.24 7.09 -18.95
N ASN A 176 21.96 6.75 -18.91
CA ASN A 176 21.51 5.37 -19.10
C ASN A 176 21.30 4.96 -20.57
N GLY A 177 21.25 5.91 -21.50
CA GLY A 177 21.11 5.66 -22.95
C GLY A 177 19.77 5.07 -23.42
N LYS A 178 18.79 4.85 -22.53
CA LYS A 178 17.48 4.27 -22.86
C LYS A 178 16.46 5.30 -23.35
N GLY A 179 16.76 6.60 -23.20
CA GLY A 179 15.82 7.69 -23.52
C GLY A 179 14.70 7.89 -22.48
N TYR A 180 14.71 7.09 -21.40
CA TYR A 180 13.81 7.21 -20.26
C TYR A 180 14.46 6.68 -18.99
N LYS A 181 13.89 7.04 -17.82
CA LYS A 181 14.19 6.44 -16.52
C LYS A 181 13.00 5.59 -16.07
N SER A 182 13.25 4.32 -15.76
CA SER A 182 12.23 3.43 -15.21
C SER A 182 12.09 3.63 -13.70
N VAL A 183 10.85 3.76 -13.23
CA VAL A 183 10.49 3.69 -11.82
C VAL A 183 9.61 2.47 -11.62
N TYR A 184 10.09 1.52 -10.84
CA TYR A 184 9.37 0.29 -10.55
C TYR A 184 8.58 0.39 -9.25
N TYR A 185 7.44 -0.28 -9.20
CA TYR A 185 6.62 -0.46 -8.01
C TYR A 185 5.78 -1.72 -8.16
N ILE A 186 5.14 -2.15 -7.08
CA ILE A 186 4.28 -3.34 -7.09
C ILE A 186 2.86 -2.93 -6.76
N ASP A 187 1.91 -3.38 -7.56
CA ASP A 187 0.49 -3.37 -7.20
C ASP A 187 0.24 -4.62 -6.34
N GLY A 188 0.17 -4.45 -5.01
CA GLY A 188 -0.06 -5.55 -4.08
C GLY A 188 -1.50 -6.04 -4.16
N LEU A 189 -1.68 -7.33 -4.37
CA LEU A 189 -2.98 -7.98 -4.57
C LEU A 189 -3.51 -8.62 -3.30
N GLU A 190 -2.61 -9.25 -2.52
CA GLU A 190 -2.87 -9.85 -1.21
C GLU A 190 -1.55 -9.99 -0.43
N TYR A 191 -1.62 -10.15 0.88
CA TYR A 191 -0.45 -10.37 1.72
C TYR A 191 -0.79 -11.27 2.91
N THR A 192 0.26 -11.88 3.47
CA THR A 192 0.25 -12.53 4.78
C THR A 192 1.34 -11.91 5.64
N VAL A 193 1.14 -11.86 6.96
CA VAL A 193 2.20 -11.52 7.92
C VAL A 193 3.03 -12.79 8.14
N SER A 194 4.36 -12.69 8.10
CA SER A 194 5.24 -13.81 8.39
C SER A 194 5.24 -14.13 9.89
N ASP A 195 5.19 -15.41 10.26
CA ASP A 195 5.21 -15.86 11.67
C ASP A 195 6.65 -16.07 12.22
N ASP A 196 7.71 -15.73 11.46
CA ASP A 196 9.12 -16.01 11.77
C ASP A 196 9.77 -15.07 12.82
N GLN A 197 8.99 -14.46 13.73
CA GLN A 197 9.49 -13.51 14.75
C GLN A 197 10.09 -14.21 15.97
#